data_AF-A0A1D6N9U5-F1
#
_entry.id   AF-A0A1D6N9U5-F1
#
_cell.length_a   1.000
_cell.length_b   1.000
_cell.length_c   1.000
_cell.angle_alpha   90.00
_cell.angle_beta   90.00
_cell.angle_gamma   90.00
#
_symmetry.space_group_name_H-M   'P 1'
#
loop_
_entity.id
_entity.type
_entity.pdbx_description
1 polymer ?
#
loop_
_entity_poly.entity_id
_entity_poly.type
_entity_poly.pdbx_seq_one_letter_code
_entity_poly.pdbx_strand_id
1 'polypeptide(L)'
;MASRGSAALVVACLLVAVTVAAAVPPPVSVSQLFCRKVYGMHERETCFAVAQAAGLTLKQFLRFNPNVNCRKLFIGQWVCLDAILVS
;
A
#
# COMPACT_ATOMS: atom_id res chain seq x y z
N MET A 1 8.40 13.93 55.22
CA MET A 1 7.22 13.60 54.40
C MET A 1 7.54 13.96 52.94
N ALA A 2 8.13 13.07 52.15
CA ALA A 2 8.50 13.36 50.75
C ALA A 2 8.42 12.17 49.77
N SER A 3 8.02 10.97 50.23
CA SER A 3 8.01 9.76 49.38
C SER A 3 6.68 9.47 48.68
N ARG A 4 5.58 10.12 49.11
CA ARG A 4 4.23 9.86 48.58
C ARG A 4 3.96 10.51 47.22
N GLY A 5 4.63 11.62 46.92
CA GLY A 5 4.49 12.35 45.64
C GLY A 5 5.17 11.62 44.48
N SER A 6 6.40 11.14 44.66
CA SER A 6 7.15 10.44 43.60
C SER A 6 6.53 9.09 43.22
N ALA A 7 6.02 8.33 44.19
CA ALA A 7 5.37 7.04 43.90
C ALA A 7 4.09 7.22 43.07
N ALA A 8 3.27 8.23 43.39
CA ALA A 8 2.06 8.54 42.62
C ALA A 8 2.39 9.02 41.20
N LEU A 9 3.44 9.83 41.04
CA LEU A 9 3.90 10.31 39.73
C LEU A 9 4.43 9.16 38.86
N VAL A 10 5.21 8.23 39.44
CA VAL A 10 5.74 7.06 38.75
C VAL A 10 4.62 6.12 38.31
N VAL A 11 3.64 5.85 39.18
CA VAL A 11 2.48 5.01 38.84
C VAL A 11 1.64 5.65 37.73
N ALA A 12 1.41 6.96 37.77
CA ALA A 12 0.69 7.67 36.70
C ALA A 12 1.44 7.60 35.36
N CYS A 13 2.76 7.80 35.36
CA CYS A 13 3.59 7.67 34.14
C CYS A 13 3.58 6.24 33.58
N LEU A 14 3.65 5.22 34.43
CA LEU A 14 3.60 3.81 34.01
C LEU A 14 2.23 3.46 33.41
N LEU A 15 1.13 3.91 34.03
CA LEU A 15 -0.22 3.70 33.50
C LEU A 15 -0.41 4.36 32.13
N VAL A 16 0.09 5.59 31.95
CA VAL A 16 0.06 6.29 30.66
C VAL A 16 0.93 5.58 29.60
N ALA A 17 2.11 5.06 29.98
CA ALA A 17 2.96 4.32 29.04
C ALA A 17 2.33 2.99 28.61
N VAL A 18 1.67 2.27 29.54
CA VAL A 18 1.00 0.99 29.26
C VAL A 18 -0.24 1.18 28.36
N THR A 19 -1.02 2.24 28.55
CA THR A 19 -2.18 2.52 27.70
C THR A 19 -1.79 2.94 26.27
N VAL A 20 -0.67 3.64 26.10
CA VAL A 20 -0.15 4.00 24.77
C VAL A 20 0.37 2.77 24.02
N ALA A 21 1.03 1.83 24.70
CA ALA A 21 1.58 0.63 24.06
C ALA A 21 0.50 -0.30 23.47
N ALA A 22 -0.70 -0.36 24.07
CA ALA A 22 -1.79 -1.20 23.59
C ALA A 22 -2.54 -0.63 22.37
N ALA A 23 -2.34 0.65 22.05
CA ALA A 23 -3.05 1.34 20.97
C ALA A 23 -2.28 1.35 19.62
N VAL A 24 -1.04 0.86 19.60
CA VAL A 24 -0.25 0.78 18.35
C VAL A 24 -0.65 -0.50 17.62
N PRO A 25 -1.32 -0.42 16.45
CA PRO A 25 -1.61 -1.61 15.66
C PRO A 25 -0.29 -2.30 15.29
N PRO A 26 -0.26 -3.65 15.18
CA PRO A 26 0.94 -4.35 14.73
C PRO A 26 1.37 -3.79 13.36
N PRO A 27 2.68 -3.74 13.06
CA PRO A 27 3.15 -3.33 11.75
C PRO A 27 2.48 -4.23 10.70
N VAL A 28 1.68 -3.62 9.84
CA VAL A 28 1.04 -4.35 8.74
C VAL A 28 2.14 -4.60 7.71
N SER A 29 2.54 -5.86 7.56
CA SER A 29 3.43 -6.27 6.47
C SER A 29 2.67 -6.16 5.15
N VAL A 30 2.76 -4.99 4.51
CA VAL A 30 2.18 -4.76 3.19
C VAL A 30 3.14 -5.39 2.18
N SER A 31 2.77 -6.52 1.58
CA SER A 31 3.53 -7.05 0.44
C SER A 31 3.55 -5.99 -0.66
N GLN A 32 4.73 -5.45 -0.94
CA GLN A 32 4.87 -4.42 -1.95
C GLN A 32 4.93 -5.06 -3.33
N LEU A 33 4.28 -4.45 -4.30
CA LEU A 33 4.26 -4.95 -5.67
C LEU A 33 5.34 -4.19 -6.45
N PHE A 34 6.39 -4.88 -6.89
CA PHE A 34 7.45 -4.29 -7.72
C PHE A 34 7.18 -4.56 -9.19
N CYS A 35 7.10 -3.48 -9.98
CA CYS A 35 6.85 -3.57 -11.40
C CYS A 35 8.14 -3.91 -12.17
N ARG A 36 8.15 -5.05 -12.87
CA ARG A 36 9.26 -5.52 -13.71
C ARG A 36 9.15 -5.04 -15.16
N LYS A 37 7.92 -4.83 -15.65
CA LYS A 37 7.67 -4.38 -17.02
C LYS A 37 6.66 -3.24 -17.03
N VAL A 38 7.12 -2.07 -17.44
CA VAL A 38 6.31 -0.87 -17.58
C VAL A 38 5.96 -0.67 -19.06
N TYR A 39 4.75 -0.17 -19.32
CA TYR A 39 4.24 0.14 -20.65
C TYR A 39 3.55 1.50 -20.66
N GLY A 40 3.83 2.31 -21.69
CA GLY A 40 3.19 3.60 -21.88
C GLY A 40 1.98 3.44 -22.79
N MET A 41 0.80 3.81 -22.33
CA MET A 41 -0.43 3.66 -23.11
C MET A 41 -0.43 4.55 -24.36
N HIS A 42 -0.97 4.03 -25.45
CA HIS A 42 -1.16 4.74 -26.71
C HIS A 42 -2.60 5.24 -26.88
N GLU A 43 -2.81 6.02 -27.95
CA GLU A 43 -4.12 6.55 -28.30
C GLU A 43 -5.13 5.41 -28.54
N ARG A 44 -6.38 5.61 -28.07
CA ARG A 44 -7.52 4.69 -28.24
C ARG A 44 -7.35 3.30 -27.63
N GLU A 45 -6.33 3.07 -26.80
CA GLU A 45 -6.19 1.82 -26.07
C GLU A 45 -7.15 1.72 -24.88
N THR A 46 -7.43 0.49 -24.48
CA THR A 46 -8.21 0.18 -23.27
C THR A 46 -7.39 -0.72 -22.35
N CYS A 47 -7.67 -0.67 -21.04
CA CYS A 47 -7.07 -1.61 -20.08
C CYS A 47 -7.27 -3.07 -20.51
N PHE A 48 -8.43 -3.41 -21.09
CA PHE A 48 -8.72 -4.78 -21.52
C PHE A 48 -7.82 -5.20 -22.70
N ALA A 49 -7.72 -4.36 -23.74
CA ALA A 49 -6.90 -4.66 -24.91
C ALA A 49 -5.41 -4.79 -24.56
N VAL A 50 -4.90 -3.88 -23.72
CA VAL A 50 -3.50 -3.92 -23.27
C VAL A 50 -3.24 -5.13 -22.36
N ALA A 51 -4.15 -5.44 -21.43
CA ALA A 51 -4.05 -6.64 -20.61
C ALA A 51 -4.03 -7.91 -21.48
N GLN A 52 -4.94 -8.01 -22.45
CA GLN A 52 -5.03 -9.15 -23.36
C GLN A 52 -3.75 -9.31 -24.20
N ALA A 53 -3.23 -8.21 -24.76
CA ALA A 53 -1.98 -8.20 -25.52
C ALA A 53 -0.77 -8.61 -24.68
N ALA A 54 -0.80 -8.31 -23.38
CA ALA A 54 0.22 -8.73 -22.41
C ALA A 54 0.01 -10.16 -21.86
N GLY A 55 -1.03 -10.88 -22.29
CA GLY A 55 -1.37 -12.21 -21.77
C GLY A 55 -1.95 -12.21 -20.35
N LEU A 56 -2.49 -11.07 -19.89
CA LEU A 56 -3.09 -10.90 -18.57
C LEU A 56 -4.62 -10.93 -18.64
N THR A 57 -5.25 -11.43 -17.58
CA THR A 57 -6.65 -11.08 -17.31
C THR A 57 -6.76 -9.61 -16.91
N LEU A 58 -7.90 -8.96 -17.18
CA LEU A 58 -8.16 -7.60 -16.70
C LEU A 58 -7.99 -7.48 -15.16
N LYS A 59 -8.39 -8.52 -14.42
CA LYS A 59 -8.22 -8.58 -12.96
C LYS A 59 -6.75 -8.59 -12.53
N GLN A 60 -5.87 -9.30 -13.24
CA GLN A 60 -4.42 -9.25 -12.97
C GLN A 60 -3.86 -7.87 -13.29
N PHE A 61 -4.18 -7.32 -14.46
CA PHE A 61 -3.74 -5.98 -14.85
C PHE A 61 -4.13 -4.93 -13.81
N LEU A 62 -5.38 -4.92 -13.33
CA LEU A 62 -5.84 -3.98 -12.31
C LEU A 62 -5.19 -4.20 -10.94
N ARG A 63 -4.81 -5.44 -10.60
CA ARG A 63 -4.01 -5.70 -9.38
C ARG A 63 -2.61 -5.12 -9.48
N PHE A 64 -2.00 -5.15 -10.66
CA PHE A 64 -0.69 -4.53 -10.88
C PHE A 64 -0.77 -2.99 -10.91
N ASN A 65 -1.97 -2.46 -11.17
CA ASN A 65 -2.22 -1.05 -11.41
C ASN A 65 -3.36 -0.50 -10.55
N PRO A 66 -3.27 -0.56 -9.20
CA PRO A 66 -4.38 -0.20 -8.31
C PRO A 66 -4.80 1.28 -8.44
N ASN A 67 -3.93 2.14 -8.95
CA ASN A 67 -4.19 3.57 -9.14
C ASN A 67 -4.76 3.92 -10.53
N VAL A 68 -4.96 2.94 -11.41
CA VAL A 68 -5.42 3.18 -12.79
C VAL A 68 -6.94 3.21 -12.86
N ASN A 69 -7.47 4.31 -13.39
CA ASN A 69 -8.87 4.41 -13.78
C ASN A 69 -9.03 4.17 -15.29
N CYS A 70 -9.53 2.99 -15.67
CA CYS A 70 -9.69 2.59 -17.08
C CYS A 70 -10.67 3.45 -17.90
N ARG A 71 -11.47 4.31 -17.26
CA ARG A 71 -12.35 5.26 -17.95
C ARG A 71 -11.71 6.64 -18.17
N LYS A 72 -10.50 6.86 -17.65
CA LYS A 72 -9.78 8.14 -17.70
C LYS A 72 -8.31 7.92 -18.08
N LEU A 73 -8.09 7.05 -19.06
CA LEU A 73 -6.76 6.79 -19.59
C LEU A 73 -6.27 7.98 -20.42
N PHE A 74 -4.97 8.22 -20.41
CA PHE A 74 -4.33 9.24 -21.24
C PHE A 74 -3.10 8.67 -21.96
N ILE A 75 -2.75 9.27 -23.09
CA ILE A 75 -1.58 8.88 -23.88
C ILE A 75 -0.32 9.10 -23.04
N GLY A 76 0.56 8.11 -23.02
CA GLY A 76 1.79 8.11 -22.22
C GLY A 76 1.56 7.73 -20.75
N GLN A 77 0.34 7.34 -20.34
CA GLN A 77 0.10 6.83 -19.00
C GLN A 77 0.91 5.54 -18.79
N TRP A 78 1.74 5.51 -17.75
CA TRP A 78 2.51 4.32 -17.40
C TRP A 78 1.64 3.30 -16.66
N VAL A 79 1.67 2.06 -17.15
CA VAL A 79 1.02 0.90 -16.53
C VAL A 79 2.01 -0.25 -16.41
N CYS A 80 1.80 -1.08 -15.41
CA CYS A 80 2.59 -2.26 -15.15
C CYS A 80 1.98 -3.50 -15.83
N LEU A 81 2.79 -4.20 -16.63
CA LEU A 81 2.40 -5.43 -17.33
C LEU A 81 2.98 -6.69 -16.69
N ASP A 82 3.96 -6.56 -15.80
CA ASP A 82 4.54 -7.66 -15.07
C ASP A 82 5.06 -7.20 -13.72
N ALA A 83 4.69 -7.90 -12.64
CA ALA A 83 5.05 -7.52 -11.28
C ALA A 83 5.34 -8.73 -10.38
N ILE A 84 6.21 -8.53 -9.38
CA ILE A 84 6.48 -9.51 -8.31
C ILE A 84 6.02 -8.91 -6.99
N LEU A 85 5.62 -9.78 -6.06
CA LEU A 85 5.52 -9.42 -4.66
C LEU A 85 6.93 -9.37 -4.07
N VAL A 86 7.20 -8.30 -3.35
CA VAL A 86 8.40 -8.09 -2.55
C VAL A 86 7.94 -8.04 -1.11
N SER A 87 8.53 -8.91 -0.31
CA SER A 87 8.28 -9.07 1.13
C SER A 87 9.42 -8.47 1.92
#